data_AF-A0A1I7TYP0-F1
#
_entry.id   AF-A0A1I7TYP0-F1
#
_cell.length_a   1.000
_cell.length_b   1.000
_cell.length_c   1.000
_cell.angle_alpha   90.00
_cell.angle_beta   90.00
_cell.angle_gamma   90.00
#
_symmetry.space_group_name_H-M   'P 1'
#
loop_
_entity.id
_entity.type
_entity.pdbx_description
1 polymer ?
#
loop_
_entity_poly.entity_id
_entity_poly.type
_entity_poly.pdbx_seq_one_letter_code
_entity_poly.pdbx_strand_id
1 'polypeptide(L)'
;MPDSLFPPASRTNDFFSFGAYCKSNHKPLDSKFRSFIEDPESKGTILIAFGTFIDWRKAPRHYYETFSFVVNQLTDYRVIWSMKGERPRGLGSHVKTAEWVPQNLILHHNKTVLFLSHGGLKSTKEAICSATPTIFVPLFGEQTRNAWLLKEKGFARIMNKFKINVEELITHVKEVLEHPDYQNNANKFLTYYMDQPIPNLDEGAFKFNRLIKYGGRMPSYFYPKALTLSYFTTLNLDIILLPVFIVYLITK
;
A
#
# COMPACT_ATOMS: atom_id res chain seq x y z
N MET A 1 -10.00 4.99 -3.09
CA MET A 1 -10.69 5.92 -4.00
C MET A 1 -10.04 5.76 -5.35
N PRO A 2 -10.82 5.48 -6.40
CA PRO A 2 -10.31 5.54 -7.77
C PRO A 2 -9.66 6.91 -8.05
N ASP A 3 -8.65 6.92 -8.91
CA ASP A 3 -7.89 8.13 -9.28
C ASP A 3 -8.80 9.25 -9.81
N SER A 4 -9.98 8.90 -10.34
CA SER A 4 -11.03 9.82 -10.80
C SER A 4 -11.65 10.69 -9.70
N LEU A 5 -11.46 10.36 -8.42
CA LEU A 5 -11.98 11.15 -7.29
C LEU A 5 -10.97 12.16 -6.73
N PHE A 6 -9.75 12.21 -7.28
CA PHE A 6 -8.81 13.29 -6.97
C PHE A 6 -8.96 14.38 -8.04
N PRO A 7 -9.42 15.59 -7.66
CA PRO A 7 -9.33 16.71 -8.58
C PRO A 7 -7.84 16.91 -8.93
N PRO A 8 -7.51 17.27 -10.18
CA PRO A 8 -6.14 17.62 -10.55
C PRO A 8 -5.66 18.73 -9.61
N ALA A 9 -4.75 18.38 -8.69
CA ALA A 9 -4.12 19.33 -7.80
C ALA A 9 -2.90 19.91 -8.52
N SER A 10 -2.75 21.23 -8.45
CA SER A 10 -1.54 21.89 -8.94
C SER A 10 -0.32 21.35 -8.18
N ARG A 11 0.58 20.69 -8.91
CA ARG A 11 1.89 20.31 -8.37
C ARG A 11 2.83 21.48 -8.62
N THR A 12 3.29 22.14 -7.56
CA THR A 12 4.35 23.15 -7.66
C THR A 12 5.71 22.46 -7.68
N ASN A 13 6.75 23.18 -8.11
CA ASN A 13 8.14 22.70 -8.06
C ASN A 13 8.63 22.42 -6.62
N ASP A 14 7.86 22.82 -5.61
CA ASP A 14 8.17 22.61 -4.19
C ASP A 14 7.73 21.24 -3.67
N PHE A 15 6.93 20.51 -4.46
CA PHE A 15 6.51 19.15 -4.13
C PHE A 15 7.28 18.14 -5.00
N PHE A 16 8.08 17.30 -4.37
CA PHE A 16 8.78 16.20 -5.02
C PHE A 16 8.70 14.92 -4.18
N SER A 17 8.73 13.76 -4.84
CA SER A 17 8.58 12.46 -4.19
C SER A 17 9.87 11.65 -4.29
N PHE A 18 10.65 11.61 -3.21
CA PHE A 18 11.87 10.80 -3.11
C PHE A 18 11.65 9.45 -2.40
N GLY A 19 10.48 9.26 -1.78
CA GLY A 19 10.17 8.08 -0.97
C GLY A 19 9.76 6.84 -1.77
N ALA A 20 9.58 6.96 -3.08
CA ALA A 20 9.04 5.91 -3.96
C ALA A 20 10.09 4.90 -4.45
N TYR A 21 11.12 4.60 -3.67
CA TYR A 21 12.17 3.64 -4.05
C TYR A 21 11.93 2.25 -3.48
N CYS A 22 12.21 1.21 -4.25
CA CYS A 22 12.29 -0.16 -3.75
C CYS A 22 13.73 -0.47 -3.32
N LYS A 23 13.90 -0.83 -2.04
CA LYS A 23 15.23 -1.20 -1.52
C LYS A 23 15.54 -2.62 -1.97
N SER A 24 16.55 -2.78 -2.82
CA SER A 24 17.12 -4.12 -3.07
C SER A 24 17.64 -4.68 -1.75
N ASN A 25 17.09 -5.79 -1.29
CA ASN A 25 17.44 -6.39 -0.02
C ASN A 25 18.13 -7.72 -0.26
N HIS A 26 19.46 -7.70 -0.36
CA HIS A 26 20.29 -8.89 -0.53
C HIS A 26 20.56 -9.64 0.79
N LYS A 27 19.94 -9.23 1.89
CA LYS A 27 20.12 -9.92 3.17
C LYS A 27 19.43 -11.28 3.12
N PRO A 28 20.15 -12.39 3.41
CA PRO A 28 19.52 -13.70 3.46
C PRO A 28 18.48 -13.73 4.58
N LEU A 29 17.41 -14.50 4.35
CA LEU A 29 16.39 -14.73 5.35
C LEU A 29 16.98 -15.57 6.50
N ASP A 30 16.61 -15.23 7.73
CA ASP A 30 17.03 -15.97 8.92
C ASP A 30 16.59 -17.45 8.85
N SER A 31 17.41 -18.34 9.39
CA SER A 31 17.25 -19.80 9.32
C SER A 31 15.87 -20.25 9.83
N LYS A 32 15.33 -19.55 10.83
CA LYS A 32 14.02 -19.80 11.46
C LYS A 32 12.83 -19.75 10.48
N PHE A 33 12.89 -18.87 9.49
CA PHE A 33 11.84 -18.72 8.47
C PHE A 33 12.24 -19.37 7.16
N ARG A 34 13.53 -19.37 6.85
CA ARG A 34 14.08 -19.95 5.62
C ARG A 34 13.67 -21.41 5.43
N SER A 35 13.93 -22.27 6.41
CA SER A 35 13.59 -23.70 6.30
C SER A 35 12.09 -23.96 6.11
N PHE A 36 11.25 -23.08 6.66
CA PHE A 36 9.79 -23.18 6.55
C PHE A 36 9.28 -22.73 5.18
N ILE A 37 9.90 -21.69 4.59
CA ILE A 37 9.52 -21.14 3.28
C ILE A 37 10.08 -22.00 2.14
N GLU A 38 11.31 -22.49 2.28
CA GLU A 38 12.01 -23.24 1.24
C GLU A 38 11.49 -24.68 1.06
N ASP A 39 10.51 -25.12 1.87
CA ASP A 39 9.89 -26.44 1.79
C ASP A 39 9.55 -26.85 0.34
N PRO A 40 10.17 -27.93 -0.19
CA PRO A 40 10.01 -28.35 -1.58
C PRO A 40 8.61 -28.87 -1.91
N GLU A 41 7.85 -29.34 -0.92
CA GLU A 41 6.49 -29.85 -1.11
C GLU A 41 5.47 -28.70 -1.22
N SER A 42 5.86 -27.49 -0.84
CA SER A 42 4.96 -26.34 -0.86
C SER A 42 4.87 -25.68 -2.24
N LYS A 43 3.63 -25.39 -2.66
CA LYS A 43 3.33 -24.57 -3.84
C LYS A 43 3.75 -23.11 -3.68
N GLY A 44 3.95 -22.64 -2.46
CA GLY A 44 4.34 -21.26 -2.17
C GLY A 44 4.05 -20.84 -0.74
N THR A 45 4.47 -19.63 -0.41
CA THR A 45 4.29 -19.00 0.90
C THR A 45 3.22 -17.92 0.84
N ILE A 46 2.31 -17.96 1.80
CA ILE A 46 1.28 -16.93 2.02
C ILE A 46 1.66 -16.16 3.28
N LEU A 47 1.85 -14.85 3.16
CA LEU A 47 2.12 -13.98 4.30
C LEU A 47 0.83 -13.28 4.72
N ILE A 48 0.49 -13.33 6.00
CA ILE A 48 -0.63 -12.61 6.60
C ILE A 48 -0.05 -11.62 7.61
N ALA A 49 -0.15 -10.32 7.35
CA ALA A 49 0.31 -9.29 8.27
C ALA A 49 -0.55 -8.02 8.22
N PHE A 50 -1.17 -7.71 9.36
CA PHE A 50 -2.07 -6.56 9.51
C PHE A 50 -1.40 -5.34 10.17
N GLY A 51 -0.06 -5.32 10.14
CA GLY A 51 0.73 -4.26 10.77
C GLY A 51 0.77 -4.37 12.29
N THR A 52 1.40 -3.37 12.92
CA THR A 52 1.69 -3.38 14.35
C THR A 52 0.55 -2.84 15.23
N PHE A 53 -0.36 -2.06 14.62
CA PHE A 53 -1.50 -1.43 15.30
C PHE A 53 -2.64 -2.42 15.56
N ILE A 54 -2.73 -3.49 14.76
CA ILE A 54 -3.79 -4.48 14.90
C ILE A 54 -3.35 -5.51 15.93
N ASP A 55 -4.02 -5.44 17.07
CA ASP A 55 -3.91 -6.45 18.10
C ASP A 55 -4.99 -7.49 17.89
N TRP A 56 -4.58 -8.62 17.33
CA TRP A 56 -5.48 -9.74 17.09
C TRP A 56 -6.21 -10.14 18.37
N ARG A 57 -5.60 -10.04 19.57
CA ARG A 57 -6.26 -10.40 20.85
C ARG A 57 -7.55 -9.64 21.13
N LYS A 58 -7.72 -8.47 20.51
CA LYS A 58 -8.91 -7.60 20.63
C LYS A 58 -9.89 -7.77 19.47
N ALA A 59 -9.54 -8.55 18.45
CA ALA A 59 -10.41 -8.82 17.33
C ALA A 59 -11.59 -9.69 17.79
N PRO A 60 -12.81 -9.43 17.28
CA PRO A 60 -13.95 -10.31 17.50
C PRO A 60 -13.63 -11.76 17.11
N ARG A 61 -14.07 -12.70 17.96
CA ARG A 61 -13.74 -14.13 17.85
C ARG A 61 -14.04 -14.73 16.47
N HIS A 62 -15.13 -14.30 15.83
CA HIS A 62 -15.52 -14.81 14.51
C HIS A 62 -14.47 -14.54 13.42
N TYR A 63 -13.69 -13.45 13.50
CA TYR A 63 -12.61 -13.21 12.54
C TYR A 63 -11.48 -14.21 12.72
N TYR A 64 -11.10 -14.47 13.97
CA TYR A 64 -10.08 -15.49 14.26
C TYR A 64 -10.48 -16.87 13.76
N GLU A 65 -11.72 -17.26 14.02
CA GLU A 65 -12.26 -18.56 13.61
C GLU A 65 -12.31 -18.65 12.08
N THR A 66 -12.77 -17.60 11.41
CA THR A 66 -12.81 -17.52 9.94
C THR A 66 -11.41 -17.65 9.33
N PHE A 67 -10.44 -16.84 9.78
CA PHE A 67 -9.08 -16.91 9.26
C PHE A 67 -8.43 -18.25 9.59
N SER A 68 -8.57 -18.76 10.82
CA SER A 68 -7.99 -20.04 11.22
C SER A 68 -8.56 -21.20 10.41
N PHE A 69 -9.87 -21.18 10.15
CA PHE A 69 -10.54 -22.18 9.34
C PHE A 69 -10.01 -22.16 7.90
N VAL A 70 -9.92 -20.98 7.28
CA VAL A 70 -9.44 -20.87 5.89
C VAL A 70 -7.96 -21.25 5.77
N VAL A 71 -7.07 -20.75 6.62
CA VAL A 71 -5.63 -21.08 6.53
C VAL A 71 -5.35 -22.56 6.76
N ASN A 72 -6.18 -23.24 7.56
CA ASN A 72 -6.08 -24.68 7.74
C ASN A 72 -6.42 -25.49 6.49
N GLN A 73 -7.22 -24.95 5.58
CA GLN A 73 -7.52 -25.59 4.30
C GLN A 73 -6.40 -25.40 3.26
N LEU A 74 -5.48 -24.47 3.48
CA LEU A 74 -4.38 -24.15 2.55
C LEU A 74 -3.16 -25.05 2.79
N THR A 75 -3.35 -26.37 2.90
CA THR A 75 -2.30 -27.33 3.26
C THR A 75 -1.14 -27.39 2.27
N ASP A 76 -1.40 -27.06 0.99
CA ASP A 76 -0.38 -27.02 -0.06
C ASP A 76 0.58 -25.82 0.05
N TYR A 77 0.24 -24.85 0.91
CA TYR A 77 0.99 -23.60 1.07
C TYR A 77 1.58 -23.48 2.47
N ARG A 78 2.69 -22.78 2.58
CA ARG A 78 3.26 -22.40 3.88
C ARG A 78 2.70 -21.05 4.29
N VAL A 79 1.92 -21.04 5.37
CA VAL A 79 1.28 -19.80 5.83
C VAL A 79 2.10 -19.22 6.97
N ILE A 80 2.54 -17.97 6.81
CA ILE A 80 3.15 -17.19 7.88
C ILE A 80 2.16 -16.14 8.32
N TRP A 81 1.69 -16.24 9.55
CA TRP A 81 0.75 -15.29 10.13
C TRP A 81 1.42 -14.44 11.21
N SER A 82 1.69 -13.19 10.86
CA SER A 82 2.16 -12.18 11.81
C SER A 82 0.98 -11.69 12.65
N MET A 83 0.96 -12.11 13.91
CA MET A 83 -0.10 -11.78 14.85
C MET A 83 0.43 -11.71 16.28
N LYS A 84 -0.12 -10.75 17.05
CA LYS A 84 0.10 -10.65 18.48
C LYS A 84 -0.84 -11.60 19.23
N GLY A 85 -0.35 -12.17 20.32
CA GLY A 85 -1.13 -13.08 21.16
C GLY A 85 -0.96 -14.55 20.82
N GLU A 86 -1.81 -15.37 21.43
CA GLU A 86 -1.69 -16.82 21.36
C GLU A 86 -2.04 -17.36 19.97
N ARG A 87 -1.29 -18.37 19.54
CA ARG A 87 -1.58 -19.16 18.34
C ARG A 87 -2.99 -19.76 18.46
N PRO A 88 -3.89 -19.54 17.49
CA PRO A 88 -5.20 -20.19 17.49
C PRO A 88 -5.06 -21.72 17.59
N ARG A 89 -5.90 -22.34 18.43
CA ARG A 89 -5.90 -23.79 18.62
C ARG A 89 -6.33 -24.48 17.32
N GLY A 90 -5.68 -25.61 17.01
CA GLY A 90 -6.02 -26.41 15.83
C GLY A 90 -5.39 -25.94 14.52
N LEU A 91 -4.46 -24.97 14.53
CA LEU A 91 -3.70 -24.61 13.34
C LEU A 91 -2.70 -25.72 12.96
N GLY A 92 -2.71 -26.14 11.69
CA GLY A 92 -1.81 -27.15 11.14
C GLY A 92 -0.33 -26.77 11.19
N SER A 93 0.55 -27.77 11.02
CA SER A 93 2.01 -27.58 11.02
C SER A 93 2.53 -26.73 9.86
N HIS A 94 1.76 -26.62 8.76
CA HIS A 94 2.01 -25.75 7.62
C HIS A 94 1.71 -24.27 7.88
N VAL A 95 1.19 -23.93 9.07
CA VAL A 95 0.92 -22.56 9.50
C VAL A 95 1.88 -22.18 10.63
N LYS A 96 2.68 -21.14 10.44
CA LYS A 96 3.56 -20.56 11.47
C LYS A 96 3.02 -19.21 11.92
N THR A 97 2.88 -19.03 13.23
CA THR A 97 2.47 -17.74 13.85
C THR A 97 3.67 -17.10 14.53
N ALA A 98 3.81 -15.78 14.42
CA ALA A 98 4.84 -15.02 15.13
C ALA A 98 4.40 -13.57 15.35
N GLU A 99 4.77 -12.95 16.47
CA GLU A 99 4.44 -11.54 16.70
C GLU A 99 5.19 -10.61 15.75
N TRP A 100 6.43 -10.97 15.42
CA TRP A 100 7.28 -10.25 14.48
C TRP A 100 7.84 -11.20 13.43
N VAL A 101 7.84 -10.73 12.18
CA VAL A 101 8.41 -11.44 11.03
C VAL A 101 9.23 -10.46 10.18
N PRO A 102 10.28 -10.91 9.49
CA PRO A 102 11.01 -10.10 8.53
C PRO A 102 10.18 -9.92 7.24
N GLN A 103 9.03 -9.24 7.34
CA GLN A 103 8.00 -9.10 6.30
C GLN A 103 8.58 -8.75 4.93
N ASN A 104 9.42 -7.71 4.85
CA ASN A 104 10.03 -7.30 3.59
C ASN A 104 10.89 -8.40 2.95
N LEU A 105 11.65 -9.18 3.74
CA LEU A 105 12.46 -10.29 3.22
C LEU A 105 11.60 -11.47 2.77
N ILE A 106 10.53 -11.77 3.51
CA ILE A 106 9.57 -12.81 3.14
C ILE A 106 8.89 -12.45 1.82
N LEU A 107 8.42 -11.21 1.68
CA LEU A 107 7.76 -10.75 0.47
C LEU A 107 8.68 -10.82 -0.76
N HIS A 108 9.96 -10.46 -0.62
CA HIS A 108 10.94 -10.57 -1.71
C HIS A 108 11.44 -12.01 -1.97
N HIS A 109 10.98 -13.00 -1.21
CA HIS A 109 11.34 -14.39 -1.44
C HIS A 109 10.57 -14.95 -2.64
N ASN A 110 11.25 -15.67 -3.54
CA ASN A 110 10.68 -16.19 -4.79
C ASN A 110 9.46 -17.12 -4.61
N LYS A 111 9.39 -17.82 -3.47
CA LYS A 111 8.25 -18.68 -3.10
C LYS A 111 7.04 -17.91 -2.55
N THR A 112 7.12 -16.61 -2.28
CA THR A 112 5.98 -15.87 -1.73
C THR A 112 4.99 -15.52 -2.84
N VAL A 113 3.79 -16.08 -2.74
CA VAL A 113 2.76 -16.04 -3.80
C VAL A 113 1.60 -15.12 -3.46
N LEU A 114 1.39 -14.82 -2.18
CA LEU A 114 0.25 -14.03 -1.74
C LEU A 114 0.55 -13.28 -0.44
N PHE A 115 0.09 -12.04 -0.38
CA PHE A 115 0.12 -11.22 0.82
C PHE A 115 -1.30 -10.84 1.26
N LEU A 116 -1.67 -11.11 2.51
CA LEU A 116 -2.88 -10.59 3.15
C LEU A 116 -2.49 -9.43 4.05
N SER A 117 -3.07 -8.26 3.79
CA SER A 117 -2.66 -7.02 4.43
C SER A 117 -3.83 -6.09 4.72
N HIS A 118 -3.70 -5.27 5.75
CA HIS A 118 -4.62 -4.17 6.01
C HIS A 118 -4.50 -3.00 5.01
N GLY A 119 -3.45 -2.92 4.19
CA GLY A 119 -3.28 -1.83 3.21
C GLY A 119 -2.67 -0.54 3.75
N GLY A 120 -1.96 -0.60 4.88
CA GLY A 120 -1.17 0.53 5.36
C GLY A 120 -0.07 0.92 4.36
N LEU A 121 0.28 2.21 4.31
CA LEU A 121 1.21 2.76 3.30
C LEU A 121 2.51 1.95 3.11
N LYS A 122 3.14 1.51 4.21
CA LYS A 122 4.37 0.72 4.17
C LYS A 122 4.14 -0.67 3.56
N SER A 123 3.12 -1.39 4.02
CA SER A 123 2.76 -2.71 3.49
C SER A 123 2.39 -2.65 2.02
N THR A 124 1.65 -1.62 1.60
CA THR A 124 1.31 -1.40 0.19
C THR A 124 2.57 -1.17 -0.65
N LYS A 125 3.52 -0.36 -0.16
CA LYS A 125 4.79 -0.16 -0.84
C LYS A 125 5.60 -1.46 -0.94
N GLU A 126 5.68 -2.24 0.14
CA GLU A 126 6.39 -3.52 0.13
C GLU A 126 5.76 -4.50 -0.88
N ALA A 127 4.43 -4.57 -0.96
CA ALA A 127 3.71 -5.38 -1.94
C ALA A 127 4.03 -4.98 -3.40
N ILE A 128 4.11 -3.68 -3.68
CA ILE A 128 4.54 -3.16 -4.99
C ILE A 128 5.98 -3.61 -5.26
N CYS A 129 6.89 -3.34 -4.32
CA CYS A 129 8.32 -3.58 -4.50
C CYS A 129 8.69 -5.05 -4.64
N SER A 130 7.93 -5.95 -4.01
CA SER A 130 8.12 -7.39 -4.14
C SER A 130 7.30 -8.01 -5.29
N ALA A 131 6.53 -7.20 -6.02
CA ALA A 131 5.57 -7.66 -7.02
C ALA A 131 4.68 -8.82 -6.52
N THR A 132 4.21 -8.74 -5.27
CA THR A 132 3.42 -9.82 -4.66
C THR A 132 1.92 -9.52 -4.79
N PRO A 133 1.12 -10.41 -5.39
CA PRO A 133 -0.33 -10.34 -5.35
C PRO A 133 -0.86 -10.16 -3.94
N THR A 134 -1.84 -9.26 -3.76
CA THR A 134 -2.26 -8.86 -2.41
C THR A 134 -3.78 -8.86 -2.22
N ILE A 135 -4.25 -9.45 -1.13
CA ILE A 135 -5.63 -9.28 -0.66
C ILE A 135 -5.61 -8.26 0.47
N PHE A 136 -6.31 -7.15 0.24
CA PHE A 136 -6.45 -6.09 1.23
C PHE A 136 -7.72 -6.24 2.04
N VAL A 137 -7.59 -6.08 3.35
CA VAL A 137 -8.70 -5.93 4.30
C VAL A 137 -8.54 -4.59 5.02
N PRO A 138 -8.97 -3.47 4.40
CA PRO A 138 -8.81 -2.15 4.99
C PRO A 138 -9.57 -2.02 6.30
N LEU A 139 -8.92 -1.46 7.32
CA LEU A 139 -9.48 -1.29 8.66
C LEU A 139 -9.85 0.17 8.96
N PHE A 140 -8.99 1.13 8.63
CA PHE A 140 -9.24 2.55 8.88
C PHE A 140 -8.31 3.47 8.07
N GLY A 141 -8.54 4.77 8.14
CA GLY A 141 -7.66 5.78 7.55
C GLY A 141 -7.55 5.67 6.04
N GLU A 142 -6.31 5.82 5.54
CA GLU A 142 -5.99 5.82 4.12
C GLU A 142 -5.92 4.42 3.48
N GLN A 143 -6.05 3.36 4.28
CA GLN A 143 -5.88 1.97 3.85
C GLN A 143 -6.78 1.59 2.69
N THR A 144 -8.04 2.01 2.72
CA THR A 144 -9.00 1.76 1.64
C THR A 144 -8.53 2.43 0.35
N ARG A 145 -7.95 3.64 0.43
CA ARG A 145 -7.40 4.32 -0.73
C ARG A 145 -6.25 3.53 -1.33
N ASN A 146 -5.29 3.12 -0.51
CA ASN A 146 -4.13 2.36 -0.95
C ASN A 146 -4.53 1.03 -1.60
N ALA A 147 -5.49 0.32 -1.00
CA ALA A 147 -6.03 -0.93 -1.53
C ALA A 147 -6.67 -0.75 -2.92
N TRP A 148 -7.44 0.32 -3.11
CA TRP A 148 -8.03 0.66 -4.40
C TRP A 148 -6.99 0.93 -5.47
N LEU A 149 -5.90 1.62 -5.15
CA LEU A 149 -4.83 1.89 -6.13
C LEU A 149 -4.29 0.59 -6.72
N LEU A 150 -4.02 -0.43 -5.90
CA LEU A 150 -3.46 -1.71 -6.38
C LEU A 150 -4.52 -2.58 -7.06
N LYS A 151 -5.78 -2.51 -6.62
CA LYS A 151 -6.90 -3.16 -7.30
C LYS A 151 -7.06 -2.64 -8.73
N GLU A 152 -6.99 -1.33 -8.92
CA GLU A 152 -7.05 -0.69 -10.26
C GLU A 152 -5.86 -1.09 -11.15
N LYS A 153 -4.73 -1.49 -10.56
CA LYS A 153 -3.59 -2.06 -11.31
C LYS A 153 -3.70 -3.56 -11.57
N GLY A 154 -4.78 -4.20 -11.12
CA GLY A 154 -5.10 -5.58 -11.48
C GLY A 154 -4.32 -6.67 -10.73
N PHE A 155 -3.63 -6.33 -9.62
CA PHE A 155 -2.89 -7.31 -8.82
C PHE A 155 -3.30 -7.35 -7.34
N ALA A 156 -4.46 -6.79 -7.02
CA ALA A 156 -5.02 -6.89 -5.68
C ALA A 156 -6.54 -7.07 -5.65
N ARG A 157 -7.01 -7.74 -4.59
CA ARG A 157 -8.43 -7.81 -4.19
C ARG A 157 -8.66 -7.02 -2.92
N ILE A 158 -9.89 -6.56 -2.71
CA ILE A 158 -10.29 -5.80 -1.52
C ILE A 158 -11.49 -6.49 -0.90
N MET A 159 -11.37 -6.83 0.37
CA MET A 159 -12.44 -7.41 1.17
C MET A 159 -13.03 -6.36 2.10
N ASN A 160 -14.35 -6.44 2.30
CA ASN A 160 -15.02 -5.59 3.27
C ASN A 160 -14.89 -6.20 4.67
N LYS A 161 -14.18 -5.52 5.57
CA LYS A 161 -13.99 -5.98 6.96
C LYS A 161 -15.29 -6.37 7.67
N PHE A 162 -16.42 -5.74 7.34
CA PHE A 162 -17.71 -6.00 8.00
C PHE A 162 -18.44 -7.23 7.45
N LYS A 163 -18.00 -7.78 6.31
CA LYS A 163 -18.68 -8.90 5.63
C LYS A 163 -17.84 -10.18 5.56
N ILE A 164 -16.61 -10.13 6.09
CA ILE A 164 -15.68 -11.27 6.06
C ILE A 164 -16.34 -12.50 6.66
N ASN A 165 -16.40 -13.52 5.82
CA ASN A 165 -16.79 -14.87 6.19
C ASN A 165 -15.87 -15.86 5.49
N VAL A 166 -16.04 -17.14 5.81
CA VAL A 166 -15.21 -18.23 5.29
C VAL A 166 -15.26 -18.31 3.77
N GLU A 167 -16.46 -18.22 3.18
CA GLU A 167 -16.70 -18.34 1.75
C GLU A 167 -16.05 -17.18 0.97
N GLU A 168 -16.22 -15.95 1.44
CA GLU A 168 -15.61 -14.75 0.82
C GLU A 168 -14.07 -14.84 0.87
N LEU A 169 -13.51 -15.17 2.04
CA LEU A 169 -12.06 -15.23 2.22
C LEU A 169 -11.42 -16.33 1.37
N ILE A 170 -11.99 -17.55 1.38
CA ILE A 170 -11.42 -18.64 0.59
C ILE A 170 -11.57 -18.41 -0.91
N THR A 171 -12.69 -17.83 -1.34
CA THR A 171 -12.92 -17.49 -2.75
C THR A 171 -11.85 -16.52 -3.24
N HIS A 172 -11.61 -15.43 -2.52
CA HIS A 172 -10.57 -14.47 -2.92
C HIS A 172 -9.15 -15.03 -2.84
N VAL A 173 -8.84 -15.85 -1.83
CA VAL A 173 -7.53 -16.51 -1.73
C VAL A 173 -7.28 -17.41 -2.95
N LYS A 174 -8.24 -18.28 -3.29
CA LYS A 174 -8.15 -19.15 -4.47
C LYS A 174 -8.05 -18.33 -5.75
N GLU A 175 -8.90 -17.33 -5.89
CA GLU A 175 -8.92 -16.46 -7.06
C GLU A 175 -7.54 -15.84 -7.33
N VAL A 176 -6.90 -15.26 -6.32
CA VAL A 176 -5.58 -14.62 -6.47
C VAL A 176 -4.46 -15.64 -6.72
N LEU A 177 -4.55 -16.84 -6.12
CA LEU A 177 -3.54 -17.88 -6.27
C LEU A 177 -3.63 -18.65 -7.61
N GLU A 178 -4.83 -18.81 -8.14
CA GLU A 178 -5.10 -19.61 -9.34
C GLU A 178 -5.00 -18.78 -10.63
N HIS A 179 -5.27 -17.47 -10.59
CA HIS A 179 -5.21 -16.62 -11.77
C HIS A 179 -3.82 -15.97 -11.93
N PRO A 180 -3.07 -16.32 -12.99
CA PRO A 180 -1.72 -15.79 -13.20
C PRO A 180 -1.68 -14.28 -13.48
N ASP A 181 -2.81 -13.71 -13.91
CA ASP A 181 -2.94 -12.27 -14.20
C ASP A 181 -2.56 -11.40 -13.01
N TYR A 182 -2.83 -11.83 -11.77
CA TYR A 182 -2.41 -11.08 -10.58
C TYR A 182 -0.89 -10.93 -10.52
N GLN A 183 -0.16 -12.03 -10.69
CA GLN A 183 1.30 -12.01 -10.67
C GLN A 183 1.88 -11.26 -11.88
N ASN A 184 1.30 -11.45 -13.06
CA ASN A 184 1.70 -10.76 -14.29
C ASN A 184 1.51 -9.24 -14.16
N ASN A 185 0.36 -8.80 -13.64
CA ASN A 185 0.06 -7.39 -13.40
C ASN A 185 0.95 -6.79 -12.31
N ALA A 186 1.27 -7.54 -11.25
CA ALA A 186 2.20 -7.10 -10.21
C ALA A 186 3.60 -6.85 -10.78
N ASN A 187 4.13 -7.80 -11.56
CA ASN A 187 5.43 -7.68 -12.23
C ASN A 187 5.45 -6.52 -13.23
N LYS A 188 4.40 -6.42 -14.07
CA LYS A 188 4.24 -5.33 -15.04
C LYS A 188 4.20 -3.95 -14.35
N PHE A 189 3.46 -3.84 -13.26
CA PHE A 189 3.37 -2.59 -12.50
C PHE A 189 4.70 -2.25 -11.81
N LEU A 190 5.43 -3.23 -11.28
CA LEU A 190 6.76 -3.00 -10.72
C LEU A 190 7.72 -2.41 -11.75
N THR A 191 7.70 -2.89 -12.99
CA THR A 191 8.49 -2.31 -14.09
C THR A 191 8.18 -0.82 -14.26
N TYR A 192 6.90 -0.44 -14.33
CA TYR A 192 6.50 0.97 -14.43
C TYR A 192 6.86 1.79 -13.19
N TYR A 193 6.78 1.18 -12.01
CA TYR A 193 7.11 1.85 -10.75
C TYR A 193 8.61 2.17 -10.67
N MET A 194 9.45 1.27 -11.17
CA MET A 194 10.91 1.41 -11.15
C MET A 194 11.46 2.18 -12.35
N ASP A 195 10.67 2.36 -13.41
CA ASP A 195 11.02 3.12 -14.61
C ASP A 195 10.99 4.63 -14.32
N GLN A 196 12.05 5.12 -13.68
CA GLN A 196 12.24 6.52 -13.34
C GLN A 196 13.50 7.06 -14.03
N PRO A 197 13.48 8.32 -14.54
CA PRO A 197 14.63 8.89 -15.25
C PRO A 197 15.85 9.11 -14.35
N ILE A 198 15.62 9.29 -13.04
CA ILE A 198 16.65 9.44 -12.02
C ILE A 198 16.25 8.54 -10.84
N PRO A 199 17.18 7.78 -10.24
CA PRO A 199 16.88 7.05 -9.02
C PRO A 199 16.32 7.99 -7.93
N ASN A 200 15.21 7.60 -7.31
CA ASN A 200 14.46 8.46 -6.38
C ASN A 200 15.30 9.03 -5.21
N LEU A 201 16.30 8.27 -4.73
CA LEU A 201 17.21 8.73 -3.68
C LEU A 201 18.21 9.78 -4.21
N ASP A 202 18.70 9.61 -5.43
CA ASP A 202 19.62 10.55 -6.07
C ASP A 202 18.88 11.84 -6.43
N GLU A 203 17.64 11.75 -6.93
CA GLU A 203 16.79 12.92 -7.13
C GLU A 203 16.57 13.66 -5.80
N GLY A 204 16.25 12.93 -4.73
CA GLY A 204 16.12 13.48 -3.39
C GLY A 204 17.38 14.23 -2.96
N ALA A 205 18.54 13.58 -3.03
CA ALA A 205 19.83 14.17 -2.68
C ALA A 205 20.12 15.44 -3.50
N PHE A 206 19.86 15.41 -4.80
CA PHE A 206 19.99 16.58 -5.67
C PHE A 206 19.10 17.75 -5.21
N LYS A 207 17.82 17.50 -4.91
CA LYS A 207 16.88 18.53 -4.45
C LYS A 207 17.31 19.12 -3.10
N PHE A 208 17.75 18.28 -2.16
CA PHE A 208 18.27 18.75 -0.87
C PHE A 208 19.53 19.60 -1.02
N ASN A 209 20.51 19.15 -1.81
CA ASN A 209 21.72 19.92 -2.09
C ASN A 209 21.41 21.27 -2.73
N ARG A 210 20.41 21.31 -3.63
CA ARG A 210 19.94 22.54 -4.25
C ARG A 210 19.31 23.50 -3.23
N LEU A 211 18.48 23.00 -2.31
CA LEU A 211 17.90 23.82 -1.25
C LEU A 211 18.98 24.43 -0.35
N ILE A 212 19.97 23.63 0.07
CA ILE A 212 21.10 24.11 0.88
C ILE A 212 21.90 25.17 0.13
N LYS A 213 22.20 24.94 -1.16
CA LYS A 213 22.92 25.88 -2.03
C LYS A 213 22.27 27.28 -2.06
N TYR A 214 20.95 27.36 -1.96
CA TYR A 214 20.20 28.62 -2.00
C TYR A 214 19.74 29.12 -0.62
N GLY A 215 20.34 28.63 0.48
CA GLY A 215 20.03 29.12 1.83
C GLY A 215 18.68 28.65 2.38
N GLY A 216 18.23 27.45 1.99
CA GLY A 216 17.00 26.82 2.50
C GLY A 216 15.73 27.18 1.72
N ARG A 217 15.80 28.08 0.74
CA ARG A 217 14.68 28.43 -0.14
C ARG A 217 15.16 28.58 -1.57
N MET A 218 14.37 28.10 -2.53
CA MET A 218 14.65 28.35 -3.94
C MET A 218 14.60 29.86 -4.27
N PRO A 219 15.28 30.34 -5.33
CA PRO A 219 15.06 31.70 -5.81
C PRO A 219 13.59 31.96 -6.17
N SER A 220 13.10 33.18 -5.95
CA SER A 220 11.70 33.59 -6.17
C SER A 220 11.16 33.26 -7.56
N TYR A 221 12.03 33.27 -8.57
CA TYR A 221 11.71 32.90 -9.96
C TYR A 221 11.16 31.48 -10.12
N PHE A 222 11.48 30.54 -9.23
CA PHE A 222 11.00 29.16 -9.33
C PHE A 222 9.62 28.93 -8.72
N TYR A 223 9.05 29.95 -8.06
CA TYR A 223 7.75 29.91 -7.42
C TYR A 223 6.67 30.49 -8.34
N PRO A 224 5.48 29.87 -8.42
CA PRO A 224 4.38 30.45 -9.15
C PRO A 224 3.94 31.75 -8.46
N LYS A 225 3.68 32.80 -9.26
CA LYS A 225 3.12 34.08 -8.77
C LYS A 225 1.79 33.91 -8.03
N ALA A 226 1.08 32.80 -8.28
CA ALA A 226 -0.14 32.46 -7.55
C ALA A 226 0.05 32.43 -6.02
N LEU A 227 1.25 32.14 -5.52
CA LEU A 227 1.54 32.14 -4.08
C LEU A 227 1.50 33.53 -3.43
N THR A 228 1.56 34.61 -4.22
CA THR A 228 1.45 35.98 -3.71
C THR A 228 0.04 36.55 -3.86
N LEU A 229 -0.91 35.78 -4.42
CA LEU A 229 -2.29 36.22 -4.55
C LEU A 229 -2.97 36.22 -3.18
N SER A 230 -3.81 37.24 -2.94
CA SER A 230 -4.67 37.27 -1.76
C SER A 230 -5.77 36.22 -1.89
N TYR A 231 -6.31 35.74 -0.76
CA TYR A 231 -7.48 34.85 -0.77
C TYR A 231 -8.65 35.43 -1.57
N PHE A 232 -8.81 36.75 -1.56
CA PHE A 232 -9.85 37.47 -2.30
C PHE A 232 -9.73 37.22 -3.82
N THR A 233 -8.51 37.36 -4.36
CA THR A 233 -8.21 37.09 -5.78
C THR A 233 -8.20 35.60 -6.09
N THR A 234 -7.66 34.76 -5.19
CA THR A 234 -7.64 33.30 -5.39
C THR A 234 -9.04 32.71 -5.52
N LEU A 235 -10.02 33.25 -4.79
CA LEU A 235 -11.43 32.86 -4.86
C LEU A 235 -12.21 33.58 -5.98
N ASN A 236 -11.53 34.38 -6.81
CA ASN A 236 -12.12 35.22 -7.86
C ASN A 236 -13.21 36.19 -7.33
N LEU A 237 -13.15 36.57 -6.05
CA LEU A 237 -14.14 37.48 -5.47
C LEU A 237 -14.01 38.89 -6.05
N ASP A 238 -12.82 39.30 -6.45
CA ASP A 238 -12.57 40.53 -7.21
C ASP A 238 -13.30 40.56 -8.56
N ILE A 239 -13.42 39.41 -9.22
CA ILE A 239 -14.14 39.28 -10.49
C ILE A 239 -15.65 39.17 -10.27
N ILE A 240 -16.10 38.44 -9.25
CA ILE A 240 -17.52 38.19 -8.98
C ILE A 240 -18.21 39.41 -8.37
N LEU A 241 -17.55 40.12 -7.46
CA LEU A 241 -18.17 41.24 -6.74
C LEU A 241 -18.35 42.48 -7.62
N LEU A 242 -17.55 42.62 -8.67
CA LEU A 242 -17.63 43.76 -9.59
C LEU A 242 -18.97 43.84 -10.36
N PRO A 243 -19.46 42.79 -11.05
CA PRO A 243 -20.78 42.80 -11.68
C PRO A 243 -21.92 42.87 -10.67
N VAL A 244 -21.80 42.23 -9.49
CA VAL A 244 -22.80 42.32 -8.41
C VAL A 244 -22.94 43.77 -7.93
N PHE A 245 -21.82 44.46 -7.75
CA PHE A 245 -21.80 45.87 -7.37
C PHE A 245 -22.40 46.77 -8.45
N ILE A 246 -22.11 46.52 -9.74
CA ILE A 246 -22.71 47.27 -10.86
C ILE A 246 -24.24 47.08 -10.90
N VAL A 247 -24.74 45.84 -10.78
CA VAL A 247 -26.17 45.56 -10.75
C VAL A 247 -26.84 46.28 -9.57
N TYR A 248 -26.22 46.26 -8.39
CA TYR A 248 -26.70 46.97 -7.22
C TYR A 248 -26.78 48.49 -7.44
N LEU A 249 -25.80 49.09 -8.14
CA LEU A 249 -25.83 50.52 -8.47
C LEU A 249 -26.91 50.89 -9.50
N ILE A 250 -27.25 49.99 -10.44
CA ILE A 250 -28.29 50.23 -11.45
C ILE A 250 -29.70 50.04 -10.88
N THR A 251 -29.85 49.17 -9.87
CA THR A 251 -31.15 48.81 -9.26
C THR A 251 -31.54 49.68 -8.06
N LYS A 252 -30.68 50.63 -7.67
CA LYS A 252 -30.95 51.67 -6.68
C LYS A 252 -31.17 53.01 -7.36
#